data_AF-A0A530QRB7-F1
#
_entry.id   AF-A0A530QRB7-F1
#
_cell.length_a   1.000
_cell.length_b   1.000
_cell.length_c   1.000
_cell.angle_alpha   90.00
_cell.angle_beta   90.00
_cell.angle_gamma   90.00
#
_symmetry.space_group_name_H-M   'P 1'
#
loop_
_entity.id
_entity.type
_entity.pdbx_description
1 polymer ?
#
loop_
_entity_poly.entity_id
_entity_poly.type
_entity_poly.pdbx_seq_one_letter_code
_entity_poly.pdbx_strand_id
1 'polypeptide(L)'
;MKPSLRASRFRKSVLRFCDRNLRQTRESRRIFVGYHTNIRLALGLLAAALVMTHLPGAAHAQSSLGIGTNDGMAPSASGPFAHILMWINLRQQEFYHALASAMKAMRQDGSKLWLLIGLSFAYGIFHAAGPGHGKAVISSYMVANEVALKRGIMLSFVSALLQGLTAVVVMMLAYFVLRGTAVSMTDAAWFLEISSYVLVTL
;
A
#
# COMPACT_ATOMS: atom_id res chain seq x y z
N MET A 1 41.98 12.44 -51.05
CA MET A 1 42.02 10.95 -51.11
C MET A 1 40.62 10.39 -50.89
N LYS A 2 40.02 9.72 -51.88
CA LYS A 2 38.70 9.08 -51.76
C LYS A 2 38.87 7.68 -51.13
N PRO A 3 38.17 7.35 -50.03
CA PRO A 3 38.27 6.02 -49.42
C PRO A 3 37.76 4.95 -50.38
N SER A 4 38.49 3.82 -50.46
CA SER A 4 38.17 2.73 -51.39
C SER A 4 36.78 2.15 -51.13
N LEU A 5 36.04 1.88 -52.21
CA LEU A 5 34.66 1.35 -52.18
C LEU A 5 34.50 0.05 -51.37
N ARG A 6 35.59 -0.69 -51.14
CA ARG A 6 35.63 -1.90 -50.30
C ARG A 6 35.46 -1.58 -48.81
N ALA A 7 36.12 -0.52 -48.32
CA ALA A 7 36.07 -0.14 -46.91
C ALA A 7 34.69 0.39 -46.50
N SER A 8 33.95 1.03 -47.41
CA SER A 8 32.60 1.54 -47.13
C SER A 8 31.56 0.43 -47.06
N ARG A 9 31.66 -0.62 -47.90
CA ARG A 9 30.78 -1.80 -47.84
C ARG A 9 30.98 -2.61 -46.57
N PHE A 10 32.23 -2.81 -46.16
CA PHE A 10 32.52 -3.55 -44.92
C PHE A 10 31.94 -2.84 -43.69
N ARG A 11 32.13 -1.51 -43.59
CA ARG A 11 31.59 -0.69 -42.50
C ARG A 11 30.06 -0.75 -42.42
N LYS A 12 29.36 -0.72 -43.56
CA LYS A 12 27.90 -0.86 -43.63
C LYS A 12 27.40 -2.26 -43.25
N SER A 13 28.19 -3.32 -43.49
CA SER A 13 27.81 -4.67 -43.06
C SER A 13 27.96 -4.85 -41.54
N VAL A 14 29.06 -4.38 -40.96
CA VAL A 14 29.29 -4.44 -39.51
C VAL A 14 28.24 -3.65 -38.74
N LEU A 15 27.90 -2.43 -39.20
CA LEU A 15 26.84 -1.62 -38.58
C LEU A 15 25.47 -2.30 -38.66
N ARG A 16 25.13 -2.91 -39.81
CA ARG A 16 23.87 -3.66 -39.96
C ARG A 16 23.82 -4.93 -39.12
N PHE A 17 24.96 -5.58 -38.87
CA PHE A 17 25.06 -6.74 -37.98
C PHE A 17 24.91 -6.34 -36.50
N CYS A 18 25.57 -5.25 -36.07
CA CYS A 18 25.41 -4.69 -34.73
C CYS A 18 23.98 -4.22 -34.47
N ASP A 19 23.34 -3.52 -35.40
CA ASP A 19 21.95 -3.05 -35.25
C ASP A 19 20.96 -4.22 -35.16
N ARG A 20 21.16 -5.28 -35.94
CA ARG A 20 20.33 -6.49 -35.85
C ARG A 20 20.46 -7.20 -34.50
N ASN A 21 21.68 -7.36 -33.98
CA ASN A 21 21.91 -7.99 -32.67
C ASN A 21 21.40 -7.13 -31.51
N LEU A 22 21.53 -5.80 -31.59
CA LEU A 22 21.02 -4.86 -30.58
C LEU A 22 19.49 -4.79 -30.59
N ARG A 23 18.84 -4.88 -31.76
CA ARG A 23 17.38 -5.00 -31.86
C ARG A 23 16.89 -6.30 -31.25
N GLN A 24 17.51 -7.44 -31.58
CA GLN A 24 17.11 -8.75 -31.07
C GLN A 24 17.25 -8.86 -29.55
N THR A 25 18.30 -8.28 -28.97
CA THR A 25 18.48 -8.21 -27.50
C THR A 25 17.53 -7.22 -26.82
N ARG A 26 17.22 -6.08 -27.44
CA ARG A 26 16.19 -5.14 -26.96
C ARG A 26 14.79 -5.73 -27.02
N GLU A 27 14.45 -6.42 -28.10
CA GLU A 27 13.14 -7.03 -28.31
C GLU A 27 12.94 -8.22 -27.36
N SER A 28 13.97 -9.05 -27.18
CA SER A 28 13.94 -10.14 -26.18
C SER A 28 13.85 -9.61 -24.74
N ARG A 29 14.52 -8.50 -24.39
CA ARG A 29 14.32 -7.82 -23.10
C ARG A 29 12.93 -7.20 -22.96
N ARG A 30 12.39 -6.60 -24.02
CA ARG A 30 11.07 -5.96 -24.03
C ARG A 30 9.95 -6.98 -23.87
N ILE A 31 10.08 -8.16 -24.51
CA ILE A 31 9.15 -9.29 -24.37
C ILE A 31 9.22 -9.89 -22.95
N PHE A 32 10.42 -10.11 -22.41
CA PHE A 32 10.61 -10.66 -21.07
C PHE A 32 10.09 -9.72 -19.96
N VAL A 33 10.41 -8.41 -20.05
CA VAL A 33 9.90 -7.40 -19.11
C VAL A 33 8.39 -7.22 -19.25
N GLY A 34 7.84 -7.23 -20.47
CA GLY A 34 6.41 -7.16 -20.71
C GLY A 34 5.63 -8.34 -20.11
N TYR A 35 6.16 -9.57 -20.24
CA TYR A 35 5.54 -10.78 -19.68
C TYR A 35 5.43 -10.72 -18.14
N HIS A 36 6.49 -10.26 -17.46
CA HIS A 36 6.51 -10.14 -16.01
C HIS A 36 5.59 -9.02 -15.48
N THR A 37 5.44 -7.92 -16.23
CA THR A 37 4.52 -6.82 -15.87
C THR A 37 3.06 -7.24 -16.04
N ASN A 38 2.71 -7.94 -17.11
CA ASN A 38 1.35 -8.41 -17.39
C ASN A 38 0.87 -9.44 -16.35
N ILE A 39 1.72 -10.38 -15.94
CA ILE A 39 1.37 -11.37 -14.90
C ILE A 39 1.12 -10.68 -13.55
N ARG A 40 1.88 -9.64 -13.19
CA ARG A 40 1.72 -8.92 -11.93
C ARG A 40 0.49 -8.01 -11.92
N LEU A 41 0.18 -7.37 -13.04
CA LEU A 41 -1.07 -6.61 -13.21
C LEU A 41 -2.28 -7.54 -13.17
N ALA A 42 -2.20 -8.70 -13.83
CA ALA A 42 -3.25 -9.71 -13.77
C ALA A 42 -3.46 -10.23 -12.35
N LEU A 43 -2.39 -10.53 -11.60
CA LEU A 43 -2.48 -10.94 -10.19
C LEU A 43 -3.00 -9.81 -9.28
N GLY A 44 -2.59 -8.57 -9.52
CA GLY A 44 -3.08 -7.41 -8.78
C GLY A 44 -4.58 -7.15 -9.02
N LEU A 45 -5.03 -7.27 -10.27
CA LEU A 45 -6.44 -7.16 -10.64
C LEU A 45 -7.26 -8.33 -10.09
N LEU A 46 -6.72 -9.56 -10.13
CA LEU A 46 -7.38 -10.74 -9.57
C LEU A 46 -7.55 -10.63 -8.05
N ALA A 47 -6.53 -10.11 -7.35
CA ALA A 47 -6.61 -9.85 -5.92
C ALA A 47 -7.58 -8.72 -5.57
N ALA A 48 -7.56 -7.63 -6.34
CA ALA A 48 -8.54 -6.54 -6.18
C ALA A 48 -9.98 -7.05 -6.43
N ALA A 49 -10.17 -7.88 -7.44
CA ALA A 49 -11.46 -8.51 -7.74
C ALA A 49 -11.90 -9.46 -6.62
N LEU A 50 -11.02 -10.32 -6.11
CA LEU A 50 -11.30 -11.20 -4.97
C LEU A 50 -11.69 -10.42 -3.71
N VAL A 51 -10.98 -9.33 -3.40
CA VAL A 51 -11.33 -8.44 -2.29
C VAL A 51 -12.69 -7.80 -2.52
N MET A 52 -12.98 -7.29 -3.72
CA MET A 52 -14.27 -6.68 -4.06
C MET A 52 -15.44 -7.68 -4.01
N THR A 53 -15.22 -8.94 -4.41
CA THR A 53 -16.26 -9.99 -4.43
C THR A 53 -16.53 -10.62 -3.07
N HIS A 54 -15.57 -10.57 -2.14
CA HIS A 54 -15.71 -11.10 -0.79
C HIS A 54 -16.09 -10.05 0.27
N LEU A 55 -16.24 -8.77 -0.12
CA LEU A 55 -16.70 -7.67 0.73
C LEU A 55 -18.13 -7.13 0.42
N PRO A 56 -19.16 -7.90 0.04
CA PRO A 56 -20.52 -7.39 0.08
C PRO A 56 -20.98 -7.33 1.55
N GLY A 57 -20.64 -6.24 2.23
CA GLY A 57 -20.99 -6.00 3.64
C GLY A 57 -20.52 -4.64 4.16
N ALA A 58 -21.36 -3.61 3.94
CA ALA A 58 -21.32 -2.29 4.60
C ALA A 58 -20.01 -1.49 4.46
N ALA A 59 -19.80 -0.92 3.26
CA ALA A 59 -18.95 0.26 3.08
C ALA A 59 -19.63 1.52 3.67
N HIS A 60 -19.74 1.60 5.00
CA HIS A 60 -19.69 2.90 5.68
C HIS A 60 -18.21 3.24 5.88
N ALA A 61 -17.60 3.79 4.84
CA ALA A 61 -16.22 4.22 4.86
C ALA A 61 -16.05 5.42 5.80
N GLN A 62 -15.90 5.16 7.11
CA GLN A 62 -15.05 6.02 7.92
C GLN A 62 -13.62 5.56 7.67
N SER A 63 -12.77 6.48 7.20
CA SER A 63 -11.35 6.23 6.98
C SER A 63 -10.71 5.66 8.26
N SER A 64 -10.44 4.34 8.30
CA SER A 64 -9.68 3.71 9.40
C SER A 64 -8.27 4.29 9.55
N LEU A 65 -7.79 5.00 8.53
CA LEU A 65 -6.49 5.64 8.45
C LEU A 65 -6.52 7.14 8.79
N GLY A 66 -7.66 7.71 9.20
CA GLY A 66 -7.78 9.12 9.62
C GLY A 66 -7.54 10.17 8.52
N ILE A 67 -7.03 9.77 7.36
CA ILE A 67 -6.87 10.64 6.18
C ILE A 67 -8.27 10.95 5.63
N GLY A 68 -8.81 12.10 6.01
CA GLY A 68 -10.03 12.69 5.43
C GLY A 68 -11.26 12.79 6.33
N THR A 69 -11.24 12.31 7.58
CA THR A 69 -12.38 12.48 8.52
C THR A 69 -12.00 13.43 9.65
N ASN A 70 -12.32 14.71 9.47
CA ASN A 70 -12.44 15.77 10.49
C ASN A 70 -11.50 15.68 11.71
N ASP A 71 -10.35 16.35 11.63
CA ASP A 71 -9.47 16.71 12.76
C ASP A 71 -10.15 17.67 13.78
N GLY A 72 -11.40 17.45 14.21
CA GLY A 72 -12.01 18.42 15.12
C GLY A 72 -13.36 18.13 15.74
N MET A 73 -14.12 17.14 15.29
CA MET A 73 -15.33 16.76 16.03
C MET A 73 -14.97 15.70 17.05
N ALA A 74 -14.38 16.13 18.16
CA ALA A 74 -14.33 15.32 19.36
C ALA A 74 -15.76 14.79 19.58
N PRO A 75 -15.97 13.46 19.69
CA PRO A 75 -17.30 12.94 19.99
C PRO A 75 -17.79 13.71 21.21
N SER A 76 -18.98 14.30 21.13
CA SER A 76 -19.71 14.77 22.30
C SER A 76 -20.10 13.53 23.09
N ALA A 77 -19.11 12.85 23.67
CA ALA A 77 -19.30 11.67 24.47
C ALA A 77 -20.07 12.15 25.70
N SER A 78 -21.36 11.90 25.71
CA SER A 78 -22.24 12.13 26.85
C SER A 78 -22.39 10.80 27.59
N GLY A 79 -22.37 10.85 28.92
CA GLY A 79 -22.53 9.66 29.78
C GLY A 79 -21.38 9.43 30.77
N PRO A 80 -21.52 8.40 31.63
CA PRO A 80 -20.64 8.19 32.80
C PRO A 80 -19.17 7.90 32.43
N PHE A 81 -18.90 7.47 31.20
CA PHE A 81 -17.54 7.15 30.73
C PHE A 81 -16.98 8.16 29.71
N ALA A 82 -17.66 9.29 29.52
CA ALA A 82 -17.30 10.33 28.56
C ALA A 82 -15.84 10.77 28.64
N HIS A 83 -15.37 11.08 29.86
CA HIS A 83 -14.01 11.53 30.12
C HIS A 83 -12.95 10.49 29.71
N ILE A 84 -13.21 9.21 30.00
CA ILE A 84 -12.28 8.12 29.66
C ILE A 84 -12.24 7.92 28.14
N LEU A 85 -13.40 7.92 27.48
CA LEU A 85 -13.48 7.78 26.02
C LEU A 85 -12.80 8.94 25.30
N MET A 86 -12.94 10.16 25.82
CA MET A 86 -12.23 11.34 25.32
C MET A 86 -10.71 11.20 25.49
N TRP A 87 -10.24 10.74 26.66
CA TRP A 87 -8.82 10.51 26.91
C TRP A 87 -8.23 9.46 25.95
N ILE A 88 -8.95 8.35 25.71
CA ILE A 88 -8.53 7.33 24.72
C ILE A 88 -8.43 7.95 23.32
N ASN A 89 -9.39 8.77 22.92
CA ASN A 89 -9.38 9.41 21.60
C ASN A 89 -8.19 10.37 21.42
N LEU A 90 -7.89 11.20 22.42
CA LEU A 90 -6.71 12.07 22.39
C LEU A 90 -5.41 11.26 22.25
N ARG A 91 -5.28 10.16 22.99
CA ARG A 91 -4.11 9.29 22.87
C ARG A 91 -4.00 8.64 21.49
N GLN A 92 -5.13 8.23 20.88
CA GLN A 92 -5.11 7.73 19.50
C GLN A 92 -4.55 8.76 18.51
N GLN A 93 -4.91 10.03 18.64
CA GLN A 93 -4.41 11.12 17.79
C GLN A 93 -2.90 11.33 17.99
N GLU A 94 -2.44 11.37 19.24
CA GLU A 94 -1.01 11.48 19.56
C GLU A 94 -0.19 10.32 18.98
N PHE A 95 -0.67 9.07 19.16
CA PHE A 95 -0.01 7.89 18.60
C PHE A 95 0.02 7.92 17.07
N TYR A 96 -1.04 8.39 16.41
CA TYR A 96 -1.08 8.54 14.96
C TYR A 96 0.01 9.49 14.45
N HIS A 97 0.16 10.67 15.07
CA HIS A 97 1.23 11.61 14.72
C HIS A 97 2.63 11.03 15.01
N ALA A 98 2.78 10.31 16.12
CA ALA A 98 4.03 9.64 16.47
C ALA A 98 4.40 8.51 15.49
N LEU A 99 3.41 7.77 14.97
CA LEU A 99 3.62 6.76 13.93
C LEU A 99 4.12 7.39 12.63
N ALA A 100 3.50 8.48 12.19
CA ALA A 100 3.92 9.21 10.99
C ALA A 100 5.37 9.72 11.12
N SER A 101 5.74 10.27 12.27
CA SER A 101 7.10 10.74 12.52
C SER A 101 8.10 9.58 12.61
N ALA A 102 7.75 8.48 13.28
CA ALA A 102 8.58 7.28 13.38
C ALA A 102 8.82 6.62 12.00
N MET A 103 7.81 6.57 11.12
CA MET A 103 7.98 6.08 9.75
C MET A 103 8.99 6.92 8.95
N LYS A 104 8.93 8.24 9.07
CA LYS A 104 9.90 9.14 8.43
C LYS A 104 11.30 8.94 9.01
N ALA A 105 11.40 8.80 10.33
CA ALA A 105 12.67 8.63 11.02
C ALA A 105 13.32 7.27 10.67
N MET A 106 12.53 6.21 10.54
CA MET A 106 12.99 4.87 10.12
C MET A 106 13.58 4.88 8.71
N ARG A 107 13.06 5.71 7.79
CA ARG A 107 13.65 5.86 6.44
C ARG A 107 15.06 6.44 6.46
N GLN A 108 15.40 7.24 7.47
CA GLN A 108 16.73 7.84 7.63
C GLN A 108 17.66 6.95 8.45
N ASP A 109 17.11 6.22 9.42
CA ASP A 109 17.84 5.40 10.37
C ASP A 109 17.03 4.13 10.69
N GLY A 110 17.52 2.99 10.18
CA GLY A 110 16.85 1.70 10.32
C GLY A 110 16.75 1.20 11.77
N SER A 111 17.56 1.73 12.70
CA SER A 111 17.48 1.35 14.13
C SER A 111 16.12 1.73 14.75
N LYS A 112 15.42 2.71 14.18
CA LYS A 112 14.11 3.20 14.63
C LYS A 112 12.94 2.27 14.27
N LEU A 113 13.20 1.15 13.59
CA LEU A 113 12.20 0.12 13.33
C LEU A 113 11.53 -0.37 14.62
N TRP A 114 12.30 -0.59 15.68
CA TRP A 114 11.75 -1.05 16.97
C TRP A 114 10.82 -0.04 17.63
N LEU A 115 11.15 1.25 17.52
CA LEU A 115 10.29 2.33 17.98
C LEU A 115 8.97 2.34 17.20
N LEU A 116 9.03 2.16 15.88
CA LEU A 116 7.83 2.09 15.03
C LEU A 116 6.96 0.88 15.38
N ILE A 117 7.57 -0.29 15.62
CA ILE A 117 6.85 -1.50 16.06
C ILE A 117 6.15 -1.25 17.40
N GLY A 118 6.87 -0.70 18.39
CA GLY A 118 6.31 -0.39 19.71
C GLY A 118 5.15 0.61 19.64
N LEU A 119 5.32 1.69 18.89
CA LEU A 119 4.26 2.68 18.65
C LEU A 119 3.05 2.07 17.94
N SER A 120 3.26 1.17 16.97
CA SER A 120 2.18 0.50 16.22
C SER A 120 1.38 -0.42 17.13
N PHE A 121 2.05 -1.15 18.02
CA PHE A 121 1.41 -2.00 19.01
C PHE A 121 0.59 -1.18 20.02
N ALA A 122 1.19 -0.11 20.57
CA ALA A 122 0.49 0.78 21.50
C ALA A 122 -0.75 1.40 20.84
N TYR A 123 -0.61 1.93 19.61
CA TYR A 123 -1.74 2.41 18.83
C TYR A 123 -2.82 1.34 18.66
N GLY A 124 -2.45 0.08 18.37
CA GLY A 124 -3.37 -1.05 18.25
C GLY A 124 -4.22 -1.30 19.50
N ILE A 125 -3.63 -1.19 20.70
CA ILE A 125 -4.37 -1.31 21.98
C ILE A 125 -5.41 -0.19 22.09
N PHE A 126 -4.99 1.05 21.89
CA PHE A 126 -5.90 2.21 21.97
C PHE A 126 -6.97 2.15 20.89
N HIS A 127 -6.64 1.71 19.68
CA HIS A 127 -7.57 1.49 18.58
C HIS A 127 -8.64 0.44 18.93
N ALA A 128 -8.26 -0.65 19.59
CA ALA A 128 -9.20 -1.66 20.07
C ALA A 128 -10.15 -1.10 21.15
N ALA A 129 -9.64 -0.24 22.03
CA ALA A 129 -10.38 0.42 23.11
C ALA A 129 -11.17 1.68 22.68
N GLY A 130 -10.98 2.14 21.44
CA GLY A 130 -11.59 3.36 20.92
C GLY A 130 -13.12 3.33 20.86
N PRO A 131 -13.77 4.50 20.89
CA PRO A 131 -15.22 4.59 20.78
C PRO A 131 -15.70 4.09 19.41
N GLY A 132 -16.74 3.25 19.39
CA GLY A 132 -17.37 2.78 18.17
C GLY A 132 -18.75 2.21 18.46
N HIS A 133 -19.75 2.57 17.66
CA HIS A 133 -21.14 2.18 17.91
C HIS A 133 -21.30 0.64 17.96
N GLY A 134 -20.68 -0.07 17.03
CA GLY A 134 -20.68 -1.54 17.01
C GLY A 134 -19.90 -2.17 18.17
N LYS A 135 -18.79 -1.55 18.62
CA LYS A 135 -18.01 -2.00 19.78
C LYS A 135 -18.79 -1.85 21.09
N ALA A 136 -19.60 -0.80 21.22
CA ALA A 136 -20.43 -0.57 22.41
C ALA A 136 -21.62 -1.54 22.50
N VAL A 137 -22.29 -1.83 21.38
CA VAL A 137 -23.45 -2.74 21.34
C VAL A 137 -23.04 -4.18 21.61
N ILE A 138 -21.96 -4.67 20.99
CA ILE A 138 -21.51 -6.05 21.23
C ILE A 138 -20.88 -6.23 22.61
N SER A 139 -20.16 -5.22 23.12
CA SER A 139 -19.52 -5.32 24.43
C SER A 139 -20.53 -5.30 25.57
N SER A 140 -21.65 -4.57 25.45
CA SER A 140 -22.71 -4.60 26.46
C SER A 140 -23.38 -5.98 26.57
N TYR A 141 -23.69 -6.62 25.44
CA TYR A 141 -24.18 -8.00 25.40
C TYR A 141 -23.18 -8.97 26.04
N MET A 142 -21.89 -8.80 25.74
CA MET A 142 -20.84 -9.68 26.21
C MET A 142 -20.56 -9.54 27.71
N VAL A 143 -20.61 -8.32 28.25
CA VAL A 143 -20.45 -8.06 29.69
C VAL A 143 -21.63 -8.62 30.50
N ALA A 144 -22.84 -8.62 29.93
CA ALA A 144 -24.03 -9.16 30.59
C ALA A 144 -24.07 -10.70 30.67
N ASN A 145 -23.20 -11.41 29.95
CA ASN A 145 -23.22 -12.88 29.87
C ASN A 145 -21.80 -13.45 29.97
N GLU A 146 -21.47 -14.10 31.10
CA GLU A 146 -20.13 -14.65 31.35
C GLU A 146 -19.67 -15.68 30.32
N VAL A 147 -20.59 -16.50 29.79
CA VAL A 147 -20.28 -17.49 28.75
C VAL A 147 -19.95 -16.80 27.43
N ALA A 148 -20.69 -15.74 27.09
CA ALA A 148 -20.40 -14.91 25.94
C ALA A 148 -19.06 -14.18 26.10
N LEU A 149 -18.75 -13.69 27.31
CA LEU A 149 -17.50 -12.99 27.62
C LEU A 149 -16.27 -13.86 27.40
N LYS A 150 -16.25 -15.07 27.98
CA LYS A 150 -15.11 -15.99 27.85
C LYS A 150 -14.85 -16.39 26.39
N ARG A 151 -15.92 -16.72 25.65
CA ARG A 151 -15.83 -17.07 24.22
C ARG A 151 -15.41 -15.87 23.37
N GLY A 152 -15.96 -14.71 23.66
CA GLY A 152 -15.67 -13.47 22.93
C GLY A 152 -14.23 -12.97 23.12
N ILE A 153 -13.64 -13.15 24.30
CA ILE A 153 -12.21 -12.87 24.51
C ILE A 153 -11.34 -13.75 23.61
N MET A 154 -11.56 -15.08 23.64
CA MET A 154 -10.82 -16.02 22.81
C MET A 154 -10.96 -15.70 21.31
N LEU A 155 -12.20 -15.46 20.86
CA LEU A 155 -12.49 -15.08 19.47
C LEU A 155 -11.83 -13.77 19.08
N SER A 156 -11.76 -12.79 19.99
CA SER A 156 -11.12 -11.49 19.74
C SER A 156 -9.60 -11.63 19.55
N PHE A 157 -8.93 -12.49 20.32
CA PHE A 157 -7.52 -12.80 20.11
C PHE A 157 -7.27 -13.50 18.79
N VAL A 158 -8.06 -14.53 18.46
CA VAL A 158 -7.95 -15.24 17.17
C VAL A 158 -8.20 -14.29 16.01
N SER A 159 -9.23 -13.44 16.11
CA SER A 159 -9.55 -12.44 15.10
C SER A 159 -8.43 -11.41 14.93
N ALA A 160 -7.83 -10.91 16.02
CA ALA A 160 -6.73 -9.94 15.93
C ALA A 160 -5.49 -10.54 15.25
N LEU A 161 -5.18 -11.82 15.53
CA LEU A 161 -4.07 -12.53 14.87
C LEU A 161 -4.34 -12.75 13.38
N LEU A 162 -5.53 -13.24 13.03
CA LEU A 162 -5.93 -13.42 11.63
C LEU A 162 -5.97 -12.08 10.88
N GLN A 163 -6.44 -11.02 11.53
CA GLN A 163 -6.47 -9.68 10.94
C GLN A 163 -5.05 -9.12 10.72
N GLY A 164 -4.13 -9.33 11.65
CA GLY A 164 -2.72 -8.96 11.47
C GLY A 164 -2.06 -9.72 10.32
N LEU A 165 -2.27 -11.05 10.26
CA LEU A 165 -1.72 -11.90 9.20
C LEU A 165 -2.25 -11.51 7.82
N THR A 166 -3.57 -11.33 7.69
CA THR A 166 -4.20 -10.92 6.44
C THR A 166 -3.70 -9.54 6.00
N ALA A 167 -3.56 -8.58 6.91
CA ALA A 167 -2.99 -7.27 6.61
C ALA A 167 -1.56 -7.37 6.06
N VAL A 168 -0.69 -8.19 6.65
CA VAL A 168 0.68 -8.41 6.14
C VAL A 168 0.65 -8.99 4.73
N VAL A 169 -0.17 -10.01 4.48
CA VAL A 169 -0.28 -10.63 3.15
C VAL A 169 -0.76 -9.62 2.11
N VAL A 170 -1.81 -8.87 2.41
CA VAL A 170 -2.38 -7.86 1.49
C VAL A 170 -1.39 -6.73 1.23
N MET A 171 -0.71 -6.22 2.26
CA MET A 171 0.29 -5.16 2.09
C MET A 171 1.54 -5.63 1.34
N MET A 172 1.99 -6.88 1.55
CA MET A 172 3.08 -7.47 0.78
C MET A 172 2.71 -7.59 -0.70
N LEU A 173 1.49 -8.06 -0.99
CA LEU A 173 0.99 -8.12 -2.37
C LEU A 173 0.94 -6.73 -3.01
N ALA A 174 0.38 -5.74 -2.30
CA ALA A 174 0.35 -4.34 -2.76
C ALA A 174 1.76 -3.80 -3.03
N TYR A 175 2.72 -4.05 -2.14
CA TYR A 175 4.11 -3.67 -2.33
C TYR A 175 4.71 -4.26 -3.62
N PHE A 176 4.52 -5.56 -3.88
CA PHE A 176 5.06 -6.18 -5.09
C PHE A 176 4.37 -5.69 -6.38
N VAL A 177 3.08 -5.38 -6.32
CA VAL A 177 2.34 -4.77 -7.43
C VAL A 177 2.87 -3.36 -7.71
N LEU A 178 2.95 -2.49 -6.69
CA LEU A 178 3.37 -1.09 -6.85
C LEU A 178 4.85 -0.92 -7.17
N ARG A 179 5.75 -1.74 -6.61
CA ARG A 179 7.18 -1.66 -6.89
C ARG A 179 7.50 -2.00 -8.35
N GLY A 180 6.71 -2.88 -8.96
CA GLY A 180 6.84 -3.22 -10.38
C GLY A 180 6.48 -2.06 -11.31
N THR A 181 5.47 -1.25 -10.95
CA THR A 181 5.04 -0.06 -11.71
C THR A 181 5.95 1.15 -11.50
N ALA A 182 6.67 1.24 -10.38
CA ALA A 182 7.58 2.35 -10.09
C ALA A 182 8.80 2.46 -11.06
N VAL A 183 9.09 1.41 -11.84
CA VAL A 183 10.14 1.44 -12.87
C VAL A 183 9.70 2.25 -14.12
N SER A 184 8.43 2.61 -14.26
CA SER A 184 7.92 3.32 -15.45
C SER A 184 7.74 4.84 -15.28
N MET A 185 8.18 5.46 -14.17
CA MET A 185 8.13 6.93 -14.05
C MET A 185 9.01 7.61 -15.11
N THR A 186 10.17 7.03 -15.42
CA THR A 186 11.08 7.50 -16.47
C THR A 186 10.50 7.27 -17.88
N ASP A 187 9.81 6.15 -18.09
CA ASP A 187 9.16 5.84 -19.37
C ASP A 187 7.94 6.74 -19.62
N ALA A 188 7.18 7.07 -18.58
CA ALA A 188 6.07 8.00 -18.65
C ALA A 188 6.55 9.44 -18.94
N ALA A 189 7.65 9.87 -18.31
CA ALA A 189 8.29 11.15 -18.60
C ALA A 189 8.78 11.21 -20.05
N TRP A 190 9.43 10.15 -20.54
CA TRP A 190 9.89 10.05 -21.93
C TRP A 190 8.73 10.02 -22.95
N PHE A 191 7.63 9.35 -22.60
CA PHE A 191 6.41 9.33 -23.43
C PHE A 191 5.75 10.71 -23.49
N LEU A 192 5.65 11.42 -22.37
CA LEU A 192 5.14 12.79 -22.32
C LEU A 192 6.06 13.76 -23.07
N GLU A 193 7.38 13.59 -22.96
CA GLU A 193 8.38 14.37 -23.68
C GLU A 193 8.24 14.21 -25.20
N ILE A 194 8.13 12.97 -25.69
CA ILE A 194 7.95 12.69 -27.12
C ILE A 194 6.59 13.13 -27.63
N SER A 195 5.53 12.88 -26.86
CA SER A 195 4.19 13.31 -27.24
C SER A 195 4.11 14.84 -27.32
N SER A 196 4.79 15.55 -26.41
CA SER A 196 4.94 17.00 -26.45
C SER A 196 5.67 17.46 -27.70
N TYR A 197 6.81 16.86 -28.04
CA TYR A 197 7.52 17.19 -29.27
C TYR A 197 6.67 16.98 -30.52
N VAL A 198 5.97 15.84 -30.65
CA VAL A 198 5.11 15.56 -31.80
C VAL A 198 3.96 16.55 -31.91
N LEU A 199 3.30 16.90 -30.80
CA LEU A 199 2.21 17.88 -30.78
C LEU A 199 2.67 19.30 -31.14
N VAL A 200 3.91 19.67 -30.81
CA VAL A 200 4.47 21.00 -31.13
C VAL A 200 4.96 21.08 -32.58
N THR A 201 5.34 19.96 -33.19
CA THR A 201 5.83 19.94 -34.59
C THR A 201 4.73 19.71 -35.64
N LEU A 202 3.49 19.42 -35.23
CA LEU A 202 2.32 19.29 -36.09
C LEU A 202 1.58 20.63 -36.20
#